data_AF-A0AAW6SYW4-F1
#
_entry.id   AF-A0AAW6SYW4-F1
#
_cell.length_a   1.000
_cell.length_b   1.000
_cell.length_c   1.000
_cell.angle_alpha   90.00
_cell.angle_beta   90.00
_cell.angle_gamma   90.00
#
_symmetry.space_group_name_H-M   'P 1'
#
loop_
_entity.id
_entity.type
_entity.pdbx_description
1 polymer ?
#
loop_
_entity_poly.entity_id
_entity_poly.type
_entity_poly.pdbx_seq_one_letter_code
_entity_poly.pdbx_strand_id
1 'polypeptide(L)'
;MEDLLEMLEYIQPKTEEEINEHFEILKQLAKKRGNYYGMSKDSLPNELIPYLLDFEERQWIKFYGDDRRGITIPDDLRDWHTPDEAVEHVIEEMEEAYLTGDYEKALGSRWHPNFNFPSNELSNEYYRLRSQAFDNSARKLVSEQKALDYFLNNESIRGTRMNRFSEQLEKDVVKVASEEIKLITDFNDMKDYFDTHAFFCGISKHSYRPEIKVVTATRLVLAALCEATEPKDIAYILSYTGGSWTGLNSKYKIVYPSNWDFNRVFDELSTPEAMAVIESEMQRLQRLNTHKRS
;
A
#
# COMPACT_ATOMS: atom_id res chain seq x y z
N MET A 1 -43.33 -5.42 -6.53
CA MET A 1 -43.76 -5.35 -7.94
C MET A 1 -44.74 -4.20 -8.16
N GLU A 2 -45.52 -3.81 -7.15
CA GLU A 2 -46.45 -2.66 -7.20
C GLU A 2 -45.75 -1.28 -7.22
N ASP A 3 -44.65 -1.08 -6.50
CA ASP A 3 -43.94 0.22 -6.46
C ASP A 3 -43.29 0.67 -7.79
N LEU A 4 -42.99 -0.26 -8.72
CA LEU A 4 -42.38 0.08 -10.02
C LEU A 4 -43.42 0.49 -11.06
N LEU A 5 -44.68 0.09 -10.89
CA LEU A 5 -45.77 0.41 -11.80
C LEU A 5 -46.38 1.79 -11.50
N GLU A 6 -46.41 2.21 -10.24
CA GLU A 6 -46.87 3.56 -9.87
C GLU A 6 -45.87 4.67 -10.29
N MET A 7 -44.59 4.36 -10.52
CA MET A 7 -43.62 5.32 -11.08
C MET A 7 -43.75 5.53 -12.60
N LEU A 8 -44.48 4.66 -13.31
CA LEU A 8 -44.65 4.75 -14.77
C LEU A 8 -45.71 5.79 -15.20
N GLU A 9 -46.55 6.29 -14.29
CA GLU A 9 -47.67 7.17 -14.63
C GLU A 9 -47.32 8.65 -14.88
N TYR A 10 -46.05 9.07 -14.73
CA TYR A 10 -45.64 10.46 -15.00
C TYR A 10 -44.25 10.61 -15.66
N ILE A 11 -43.92 9.76 -16.63
CA ILE A 11 -42.71 9.95 -17.43
C ILE A 11 -43.13 10.47 -18.79
N GLN A 12 -42.92 11.77 -19.04
CA GLN A 12 -42.98 12.29 -20.40
C GLN A 12 -42.05 11.46 -21.30
N PRO A 13 -42.43 11.18 -22.55
CA PRO A 13 -41.57 10.42 -23.46
C PRO A 13 -40.21 11.12 -23.56
N LYS A 14 -39.17 10.44 -23.08
CA LYS A 14 -37.79 10.92 -23.14
C LYS A 14 -37.31 10.85 -24.58
N THR A 15 -36.67 11.90 -25.03
CA THR A 15 -36.00 11.93 -26.33
C THR A 15 -34.69 11.16 -26.27
N GLU A 16 -34.22 10.69 -27.43
CA GLU A 16 -32.91 10.04 -27.52
C GLU A 16 -31.76 11.00 -27.15
N GLU A 17 -31.93 12.30 -27.43
CA GLU A 17 -30.99 13.35 -27.05
C GLU A 17 -30.87 13.45 -25.52
N GLU A 18 -31.99 13.54 -24.80
CA GLU A 18 -31.99 13.57 -23.33
C GLU A 18 -31.35 12.32 -22.71
N ILE A 19 -31.63 11.13 -23.26
CA ILE A 19 -31.03 9.87 -22.77
C ILE A 19 -29.51 9.90 -22.93
N ASN A 20 -29.00 10.36 -24.08
CA ASN A 20 -27.55 10.47 -24.32
C ASN A 20 -26.88 11.51 -23.40
N GLU A 21 -27.49 12.67 -23.19
CA GLU A 21 -26.98 13.69 -22.28
C GLU A 21 -26.85 13.17 -20.84
N HIS A 22 -27.86 12.45 -20.34
CA HIS A 22 -27.81 11.90 -18.99
C HIS A 22 -26.81 10.74 -18.88
N PHE A 23 -26.60 9.98 -19.96
CA PHE A 23 -25.53 8.99 -19.97
C PHE A 23 -24.14 9.63 -19.94
N GLU A 24 -23.95 10.77 -20.59
CA GLU A 24 -22.71 11.56 -20.49
C GLU A 24 -22.46 12.01 -19.05
N ILE A 25 -23.48 12.53 -18.36
CA ILE A 25 -23.38 12.90 -16.94
C ILE A 25 -22.94 11.68 -16.10
N LEU A 26 -23.51 10.51 -16.37
CA LEU A 26 -23.15 9.27 -15.68
C LEU A 26 -21.68 8.87 -15.93
N LYS A 27 -21.20 8.96 -17.18
CA LYS A 27 -19.79 8.67 -17.52
C LYS A 27 -18.83 9.64 -16.84
N GLN A 28 -19.14 10.94 -16.83
CA GLN A 28 -18.32 11.95 -16.15
C GLN A 28 -18.30 11.73 -14.63
N LEU A 29 -19.43 11.36 -14.03
CA LEU A 29 -19.49 10.99 -12.62
C LEU A 29 -18.63 9.76 -12.31
N ALA A 30 -18.70 8.73 -13.15
CA ALA A 30 -17.88 7.51 -13.02
C ALA A 30 -16.39 7.84 -13.12
N LYS A 31 -16.00 8.63 -14.14
CA LYS A 31 -14.63 9.12 -14.33
C LYS A 31 -14.16 9.88 -13.08
N LYS A 32 -14.92 10.85 -12.57
CA LYS A 32 -14.59 11.61 -11.36
C LYS A 32 -14.37 10.72 -10.12
N ARG A 33 -15.02 9.55 -10.06
CA ARG A 33 -14.85 8.56 -8.98
C ARG A 33 -13.77 7.51 -9.26
N GLY A 34 -12.90 7.76 -10.24
CA GLY A 34 -11.80 6.89 -10.61
C GLY A 34 -12.25 5.61 -11.33
N ASN A 35 -13.46 5.57 -11.89
CA ASN A 35 -14.04 4.39 -12.56
C ASN A 35 -13.97 3.12 -11.69
N TYR A 36 -14.16 3.26 -10.37
CA TYR A 36 -14.19 2.11 -9.46
C TYR A 36 -15.32 1.14 -9.83
N TYR A 37 -15.18 -0.14 -9.46
CA TYR A 37 -15.90 -1.30 -10.01
C TYR A 37 -17.42 -1.12 -10.20
N GLY A 38 -18.07 -0.23 -9.43
CA GLY A 38 -19.32 0.43 -9.83
C GLY A 38 -19.84 1.40 -8.78
N MET A 39 -21.08 1.84 -8.96
CA MET A 39 -21.70 2.92 -8.19
C MET A 39 -23.00 2.47 -7.52
N SER A 40 -23.15 2.75 -6.23
CA SER A 40 -24.43 2.57 -5.52
C SER A 40 -25.49 3.52 -6.09
N LYS A 41 -26.73 3.08 -6.22
CA LYS A 41 -27.85 3.94 -6.60
C LYS A 41 -28.00 5.14 -5.67
N ASP A 42 -27.81 4.94 -4.37
CA ASP A 42 -27.92 5.99 -3.35
C ASP A 42 -26.86 7.09 -3.52
N SER A 43 -25.82 6.82 -4.31
CA SER A 43 -24.76 7.76 -4.61
C SER A 43 -24.92 8.46 -5.96
N LEU A 44 -25.94 8.10 -6.74
CA LEU A 44 -26.21 8.74 -8.03
C LEU A 44 -27.04 10.02 -7.82
N PRO A 45 -26.76 11.08 -8.59
CA PRO A 45 -27.64 12.24 -8.67
C PRO A 45 -29.09 11.83 -9.01
N ASN A 46 -30.06 12.49 -8.36
CA ASN A 46 -31.48 12.20 -8.56
C ASN A 46 -31.92 12.33 -10.03
N GLU A 47 -31.27 13.19 -10.81
CA GLU A 47 -31.53 13.37 -12.25
C GLU A 47 -31.18 12.13 -13.08
N LEU A 48 -30.28 11.25 -12.62
CA LEU A 48 -29.92 10.02 -13.33
C LEU A 48 -30.89 8.87 -13.05
N ILE A 49 -31.56 8.88 -11.90
CA ILE A 49 -32.42 7.77 -11.44
C ILE A 49 -33.52 7.41 -12.46
N PRO A 50 -34.24 8.37 -13.07
CA PRO A 50 -35.26 8.06 -14.07
C PRO A 50 -34.72 7.36 -15.31
N TYR A 51 -33.45 7.53 -15.67
CA TYR A 51 -32.86 7.04 -16.92
C TYR A 51 -32.18 5.67 -16.80
N LEU A 52 -32.03 5.12 -15.59
CA LEU A 52 -31.26 3.89 -15.38
C LEU A 52 -31.86 2.66 -16.10
N LEU A 53 -33.18 2.60 -16.26
CA LEU A 53 -33.82 1.51 -17.02
C LEU A 53 -33.52 1.65 -18.52
N ASP A 54 -33.59 2.87 -19.07
CA ASP A 54 -33.25 3.14 -20.48
C ASP A 54 -31.79 2.77 -20.79
N PHE A 55 -30.88 3.06 -19.86
CA PHE A 55 -29.47 2.70 -19.97
C PHE A 55 -29.24 1.18 -19.94
N GLU A 56 -29.97 0.46 -19.10
CA GLU A 56 -29.84 -1.00 -19.02
C GLU A 56 -30.40 -1.68 -20.28
N GLU A 57 -31.56 -1.25 -20.78
CA GLU A 57 -32.14 -1.78 -22.02
C GLU A 57 -31.19 -1.60 -23.22
N ARG A 58 -30.42 -0.50 -23.22
CA ARG A 58 -29.35 -0.21 -24.18
C ARG A 58 -28.03 -0.93 -23.91
N GLN A 59 -27.95 -1.71 -22.84
CA GLN A 59 -26.75 -2.41 -22.37
C GLN A 59 -25.59 -1.48 -21.99
N TRP A 60 -25.88 -0.20 -21.75
CA TRP A 60 -24.88 0.80 -21.36
C TRP A 60 -24.49 0.73 -19.88
N ILE A 61 -25.32 0.07 -19.08
CA ILE A 61 -25.03 -0.28 -17.70
C ILE A 61 -25.48 -1.71 -17.40
N LYS A 62 -24.97 -2.26 -16.29
CA LYS A 62 -25.47 -3.48 -15.65
C LYS A 62 -25.76 -3.21 -14.19
N PHE A 63 -26.90 -3.68 -13.69
CA PHE A 63 -27.17 -3.64 -12.24
C PHE A 63 -26.48 -4.79 -11.51
N TYR A 64 -26.13 -4.55 -10.24
CA TYR A 64 -25.65 -5.59 -9.33
C TYR A 64 -26.77 -6.30 -8.62
N GLY A 65 -26.64 -7.63 -8.52
CA GLY A 65 -27.49 -8.47 -7.68
C GLY A 65 -28.97 -8.44 -8.07
N ASP A 66 -29.75 -9.30 -7.44
CA ASP A 66 -31.19 -9.36 -7.67
C ASP A 66 -31.91 -8.11 -7.13
N ASP A 67 -31.28 -7.41 -6.17
CA ASP A 67 -31.80 -6.19 -5.54
C ASP A 67 -31.44 -4.89 -6.29
N ARG A 68 -30.65 -4.99 -7.37
CA ARG A 68 -30.30 -3.88 -8.28
C ARG A 68 -29.80 -2.64 -7.53
N ARG A 69 -29.04 -2.83 -6.43
CA ARG A 69 -28.61 -1.74 -5.53
C ARG A 69 -27.54 -0.81 -6.10
N GLY A 70 -26.89 -1.20 -7.18
CA GLY A 70 -25.91 -0.36 -7.85
C GLY A 70 -25.74 -0.75 -9.31
N ILE A 71 -24.89 0.00 -10.00
CA ILE A 71 -24.67 -0.09 -11.44
C ILE A 71 -23.19 -0.16 -11.79
N THR A 72 -22.87 -0.78 -12.91
CA THR A 72 -21.54 -0.76 -13.56
C THR A 72 -21.70 -0.34 -15.00
N ILE A 73 -20.81 0.55 -15.48
CA ILE A 73 -20.66 0.87 -16.90
C ILE A 73 -19.67 -0.14 -17.51
N PRO A 74 -19.98 -0.81 -18.64
CA PRO A 74 -19.02 -1.63 -19.39
C PRO A 74 -17.73 -0.87 -19.72
N ASP A 75 -16.58 -1.56 -19.73
CA ASP A 75 -15.25 -0.92 -19.86
C ASP A 75 -15.08 -0.14 -21.18
N ASP A 76 -15.71 -0.60 -22.26
CA ASP A 76 -15.70 0.02 -23.59
C ASP A 76 -16.53 1.31 -23.69
N LEU A 77 -17.42 1.55 -22.72
CA LEU A 77 -18.27 2.74 -22.64
C LEU A 77 -17.82 3.74 -21.56
N ARG A 78 -16.72 3.46 -20.86
CA ARG A 78 -16.19 4.36 -19.81
C ARG A 78 -15.32 5.44 -20.42
N ASP A 79 -15.46 6.64 -19.88
CA ASP A 79 -14.48 7.69 -20.07
C ASP A 79 -13.35 7.48 -19.05
N TRP A 80 -12.17 7.13 -19.55
CA TRP A 80 -11.01 6.85 -18.73
C TRP A 80 -10.24 8.14 -18.40
N HIS A 81 -9.62 8.16 -17.23
CA HIS A 81 -8.54 9.12 -16.94
C HIS A 81 -7.28 8.70 -17.66
N THR A 82 -6.49 9.68 -18.09
CA THR A 82 -5.06 9.43 -18.32
C THR A 82 -4.33 9.29 -16.97
N PRO A 83 -3.17 8.62 -16.91
CA PRO A 83 -2.36 8.58 -15.70
C PRO A 83 -2.00 9.97 -15.16
N ASP A 84 -1.77 10.95 -16.04
CA ASP A 84 -1.44 12.33 -15.69
C ASP A 84 -2.64 13.07 -15.06
N GLU A 85 -3.83 12.97 -15.67
CA GLU A 85 -5.08 13.53 -15.10
C GLU A 85 -5.34 12.96 -13.70
N ALA A 86 -5.19 11.64 -13.55
CA ALA A 86 -5.42 10.97 -12.29
C ALA A 86 -4.40 11.39 -11.21
N VAL A 87 -3.11 11.55 -11.56
CA VAL A 87 -2.11 11.98 -10.58
C VAL A 87 -2.23 13.45 -10.21
N GLU A 88 -2.67 14.32 -11.14
CA GLU A 88 -2.93 15.73 -10.86
C GLU A 88 -4.01 15.89 -9.77
N HIS A 89 -5.12 15.17 -9.88
CA HIS A 89 -6.14 15.12 -8.83
C HIS A 89 -5.58 14.66 -7.47
N VAL A 90 -4.69 13.67 -7.47
CA VAL A 90 -4.05 13.20 -6.24
C VAL A 90 -3.13 14.28 -5.66
N ILE A 91 -2.38 15.00 -6.51
CA ILE A 91 -1.48 16.08 -6.09
C ILE A 91 -2.28 17.23 -5.47
N GLU A 92 -3.39 17.65 -6.07
CA GLU A 92 -4.26 18.70 -5.51
C GLU A 92 -4.74 18.35 -4.09
N GLU A 93 -5.31 17.16 -3.91
CA GLU A 93 -5.78 16.69 -2.59
C GLU A 93 -4.62 16.52 -1.59
N MET A 94 -3.45 16.12 -2.08
CA MET A 94 -2.23 15.98 -1.29
C MET A 94 -1.71 17.33 -0.81
N GLU A 95 -1.71 18.35 -1.67
CA GLU A 95 -1.29 19.71 -1.35
C GLU A 95 -2.24 20.38 -0.36
N GLU A 96 -3.55 20.21 -0.54
CA GLU A 96 -4.55 20.68 0.43
C GLU A 96 -4.33 20.06 1.82
N ALA A 97 -4.12 18.74 1.87
CA ALA A 97 -3.81 18.02 3.10
C ALA A 97 -2.51 18.54 3.75
N TYR A 98 -1.49 18.79 2.93
CA TYR A 98 -0.21 19.34 3.40
C TYR A 98 -0.39 20.72 4.04
N LEU A 99 -1.14 21.62 3.40
CA LEU A 99 -1.37 22.98 3.89
C LEU A 99 -2.21 23.02 5.18
N THR A 100 -3.09 22.04 5.37
CA THR A 100 -3.94 21.92 6.57
C THR A 100 -3.27 21.14 7.70
N GLY A 101 -2.07 20.60 7.48
CA GLY A 101 -1.31 19.83 8.48
C GLY A 101 -1.71 18.36 8.57
N ASP A 102 -2.58 17.86 7.68
CA ASP A 102 -2.86 16.43 7.53
C ASP A 102 -1.74 15.76 6.70
N TYR A 103 -0.58 15.60 7.34
CA TYR A 103 0.56 14.95 6.69
C TYR A 103 0.35 13.43 6.52
N GLU A 104 -0.63 12.81 7.19
CA GLU A 104 -0.96 11.40 6.96
C GLU A 104 -1.50 11.23 5.54
N LYS A 105 -2.51 12.02 5.17
CA LYS A 105 -3.04 12.06 3.81
C LYS A 105 -2.01 12.60 2.81
N ALA A 106 -1.30 13.68 3.14
CA ALA A 106 -0.32 14.28 2.22
C ALA A 106 0.87 13.36 1.86
N LEU A 107 1.10 12.30 2.63
CA LEU A 107 2.15 11.31 2.37
C LEU A 107 1.59 9.98 1.83
N GLY A 108 0.29 9.91 1.55
CA GLY A 108 -0.38 8.68 1.10
C GLY A 108 -0.36 7.57 2.16
N SER A 109 -0.30 7.94 3.44
CA SER A 109 -0.39 6.99 4.55
C SER A 109 -1.86 6.73 4.81
N ARG A 110 -2.30 5.46 4.71
CA ARG A 110 -3.71 5.03 4.85
C ARG A 110 -4.72 5.64 3.87
N TRP A 111 -4.31 6.62 3.06
CA TRP A 111 -5.07 7.14 1.94
C TRP A 111 -4.51 6.59 0.62
N HIS A 112 -5.33 5.83 -0.09
CA HIS A 112 -4.96 5.16 -1.34
C HIS A 112 -5.98 5.52 -2.42
N PRO A 113 -5.80 6.65 -3.11
CA PRO A 113 -6.68 7.03 -4.21
C PRO A 113 -6.56 5.97 -5.31
N ASN A 114 -7.71 5.41 -5.70
CA ASN A 114 -7.80 4.32 -6.66
C ASN A 114 -8.46 4.82 -7.93
N PHE A 115 -7.74 4.63 -9.04
CA PHE A 115 -8.21 4.88 -10.38
C PHE A 115 -8.07 3.58 -11.18
N ASN A 116 -9.11 3.22 -11.91
CA ASN A 116 -9.06 2.12 -12.87
C ASN A 116 -8.66 2.67 -14.24
N PHE A 117 -7.95 1.83 -14.99
CA PHE A 117 -7.43 2.14 -16.32
C PHE A 117 -7.76 0.99 -17.28
N PRO A 118 -7.83 1.26 -18.60
CA PRO A 118 -8.18 0.24 -19.59
C PRO A 118 -7.05 -0.80 -19.80
N SER A 119 -5.84 -0.54 -19.29
CA SER A 119 -4.72 -1.46 -19.39
C SER A 119 -3.85 -1.48 -18.12
N ASN A 120 -3.15 -2.59 -17.92
CA ASN A 120 -2.18 -2.72 -16.82
C ASN A 120 -0.98 -1.79 -16.98
N GLU A 121 -0.60 -1.44 -18.21
CA GLU A 121 0.51 -0.52 -18.49
C GLU A 121 0.20 0.88 -17.94
N LEU A 122 -0.97 1.42 -18.26
CA LEU A 122 -1.43 2.72 -17.77
C LEU A 122 -1.63 2.71 -16.24
N SER A 123 -2.16 1.60 -15.72
CA SER A 123 -2.29 1.40 -14.27
C SER A 123 -0.93 1.45 -13.56
N ASN A 124 0.08 0.74 -14.09
CA ASN A 124 1.44 0.76 -13.56
C ASN A 124 2.08 2.15 -13.67
N GLU A 125 1.86 2.87 -14.76
CA GLU A 125 2.33 4.24 -14.93
C GLU A 125 1.72 5.18 -13.89
N TYR A 126 0.40 5.14 -13.67
CA TYR A 126 -0.26 5.90 -12.61
C TYR A 126 0.34 5.59 -11.24
N TYR A 127 0.49 4.30 -10.88
CA TYR A 127 1.05 3.94 -9.59
C TYR A 127 2.49 4.42 -9.40
N ARG A 128 3.30 4.44 -10.48
CA ARG A 128 4.65 5.00 -10.49
C ARG A 128 4.63 6.52 -10.25
N LEU A 129 3.83 7.26 -11.02
CA LEU A 129 3.70 8.72 -10.90
C LEU A 129 3.17 9.12 -9.51
N ARG A 130 2.13 8.45 -9.03
CA ARG A 130 1.58 8.63 -7.69
C ARG A 130 2.62 8.38 -6.60
N SER A 131 3.41 7.32 -6.72
CA SER A 131 4.50 7.03 -5.77
C SER A 131 5.53 8.17 -5.76
N GLN A 132 5.90 8.70 -6.93
CA GLN A 132 6.83 9.82 -7.05
C GLN A 132 6.26 11.11 -6.42
N ALA A 133 4.97 11.38 -6.58
CA ALA A 133 4.30 12.53 -5.96
C ALA A 133 4.35 12.44 -4.42
N PHE A 134 4.02 11.29 -3.85
CA PHE A 134 4.13 11.10 -2.39
C PHE A 134 5.58 11.16 -1.90
N ASP A 135 6.56 10.65 -2.65
CA ASP A 135 7.99 10.78 -2.32
C ASP A 135 8.44 12.25 -2.36
N ASN A 136 7.93 13.06 -3.30
CA ASN A 136 8.19 14.50 -3.35
C ASN A 136 7.63 15.22 -2.11
N SER A 137 6.40 14.88 -1.70
CA SER A 137 5.78 15.44 -0.48
C SER A 137 6.58 15.08 0.77
N ALA A 138 7.08 13.84 0.86
CA ALA A 138 7.95 13.40 1.95
C ALA A 138 9.26 14.19 1.99
N ARG A 139 9.92 14.36 0.83
CA ARG A 139 11.13 15.21 0.70
C ARG A 139 10.88 16.65 1.13
N LYS A 140 9.73 17.22 0.75
CA LYS A 140 9.33 18.56 1.19
C LYS A 140 9.21 18.63 2.71
N LEU A 141 8.54 17.66 3.33
CA LEU A 141 8.40 17.58 4.78
C LEU A 141 9.75 17.50 5.51
N VAL A 142 10.69 16.70 5.00
CA VAL A 142 12.07 16.63 5.51
C VAL A 142 12.78 17.98 5.41
N SER A 143 12.67 18.65 4.25
CA SER A 143 13.30 19.96 4.03
C SER A 143 12.76 21.06 4.95
N GLU A 144 11.50 20.93 5.37
CA GLU A 144 10.83 21.85 6.29
C GLU A 144 11.06 21.48 7.77
N GLN A 145 11.74 20.36 8.05
CA GLN A 145 12.03 19.85 9.40
C GLN A 145 10.79 19.68 10.28
N LYS A 146 9.74 19.07 9.70
CA LYS A 146 8.43 18.90 10.35
C LYS A 146 8.10 17.43 10.65
N ALA A 147 8.79 16.48 10.02
CA ALA A 147 8.38 15.08 10.07
C ALA A 147 8.59 14.46 11.46
N LEU A 148 9.72 14.74 12.10
CA LEU A 148 10.05 14.17 13.41
C LEU A 148 9.11 14.70 14.48
N ASP A 149 8.90 16.01 14.53
CA ASP A 149 7.99 16.63 15.50
C ASP A 149 6.56 16.10 15.33
N TYR A 150 6.08 16.04 14.08
CA TYR A 150 4.76 15.49 13.77
C TYR A 150 4.64 14.04 14.25
N PHE A 151 5.66 13.21 13.98
CA PHE A 151 5.72 11.82 14.46
C PHE A 151 5.69 11.73 15.99
N LEU A 152 6.54 12.47 16.69
CA LEU A 152 6.72 12.41 18.14
C LEU A 152 5.56 13.01 18.94
N ASN A 153 4.76 13.91 18.35
CA ASN A 153 3.64 14.56 19.04
C ASN A 153 2.27 13.96 18.72
N ASN A 154 2.13 13.18 17.64
CA ASN A 154 0.85 12.57 17.27
C ASN A 154 0.91 11.04 17.44
N GLU A 155 0.21 10.48 18.42
CA GLU A 155 0.23 9.03 18.67
C GLU A 155 -0.58 8.22 17.64
N SER A 156 -1.70 8.77 17.16
CA SER A 156 -2.63 8.10 16.24
C SER A 156 -2.01 7.70 14.89
N ILE A 157 -0.99 8.44 14.46
CA ILE A 157 -0.29 8.24 13.19
C ILE A 157 0.81 7.17 13.26
N ARG A 158 1.33 6.86 14.46
CA ARG A 158 2.47 5.93 14.63
C ARG A 158 2.08 4.49 14.32
N GLY A 159 0.78 4.19 14.40
CA GLY A 159 0.28 2.82 14.30
C GLY A 159 0.61 2.00 15.53
N THR A 160 0.60 0.68 15.39
CA THR A 160 0.77 -0.24 16.52
C THR A 160 2.25 -0.55 16.73
N ARG A 161 2.70 -0.45 17.98
CA ARG A 161 4.05 -0.88 18.37
C ARG A 161 4.28 -2.35 18.04
N MET A 162 5.47 -2.67 17.56
CA MET A 162 5.87 -4.05 17.25
C MET A 162 6.00 -4.88 18.54
N ASN A 163 5.07 -5.81 18.78
CA ASN A 163 5.14 -6.80 19.88
C ASN A 163 5.75 -8.13 19.39
N ARG A 164 6.95 -8.14 18.79
CA ARG A 164 7.35 -9.29 17.95
C ARG A 164 8.80 -9.78 18.10
N PHE A 165 9.47 -9.53 19.21
CA PHE A 165 10.90 -9.79 19.31
C PHE A 165 11.30 -10.41 20.64
N SER A 166 12.42 -11.14 20.65
CA SER A 166 13.14 -11.37 21.90
C SER A 166 13.73 -10.04 22.35
N GLU A 167 13.42 -9.60 23.56
CA GLU A 167 13.71 -8.22 23.98
C GLU A 167 15.19 -7.82 23.89
N GLN A 168 16.13 -8.77 24.03
CA GLN A 168 17.55 -8.42 24.13
C GLN A 168 18.22 -8.27 22.76
N LEU A 169 18.10 -9.25 21.86
CA LEU A 169 18.78 -9.23 20.55
C LEU A 169 18.19 -8.17 19.62
N GLU A 170 16.89 -7.88 19.72
CA GLU A 170 16.28 -6.77 19.00
C GLU A 170 16.83 -5.43 19.47
N LYS A 171 16.93 -5.19 20.79
CA LYS A 171 17.50 -3.93 21.30
C LYS A 171 18.90 -3.69 20.76
N ASP A 172 19.70 -4.75 20.65
CA ASP A 172 21.06 -4.67 20.11
C ASP A 172 21.08 -4.41 18.59
N VAL A 173 20.16 -5.01 17.82
CA VAL A 173 20.00 -4.73 16.37
C VAL A 173 19.48 -3.34 16.11
N VAL A 174 18.47 -2.90 16.86
CA VAL A 174 17.93 -1.54 16.79
C VAL A 174 19.01 -0.53 17.13
N LYS A 175 19.88 -0.82 18.10
CA LYS A 175 21.03 0.03 18.41
C LYS A 175 22.00 0.14 17.22
N VAL A 176 22.43 -0.98 16.63
CA VAL A 176 23.30 -0.98 15.44
C VAL A 176 22.63 -0.21 14.29
N ALA A 177 21.37 -0.52 13.99
CA ALA A 177 20.60 0.17 12.97
C ALA A 177 20.49 1.67 13.25
N SER A 178 20.30 2.09 14.51
CA SER A 178 20.22 3.52 14.86
C SER A 178 21.53 4.24 14.60
N GLU A 179 22.66 3.58 14.83
CA GLU A 179 23.99 4.14 14.52
C GLU A 179 24.26 4.23 13.01
N GLU A 180 23.71 3.32 12.20
CA GLU A 180 23.77 3.40 10.74
C GLU A 180 22.82 4.48 10.19
N ILE A 181 21.56 4.49 10.64
CA ILE A 181 20.48 5.37 10.18
C ILE A 181 20.74 6.83 10.51
N LYS A 182 21.30 7.16 11.69
CA LYS A 182 21.51 8.56 12.11
C LYS A 182 22.39 9.38 11.15
N LEU A 183 23.15 8.71 10.28
CA LEU A 183 24.02 9.33 9.30
C LEU A 183 23.31 9.63 7.98
N ILE A 184 22.09 9.13 7.80
CA ILE A 184 21.30 9.23 6.57
C ILE A 184 20.28 10.36 6.74
N THR A 185 20.49 11.45 5.99
CA THR A 185 19.62 12.64 6.04
C THR A 185 18.82 12.85 4.75
N ASP A 186 19.22 12.20 3.65
CA ASP A 186 18.47 12.21 2.39
C ASP A 186 17.36 11.15 2.40
N PHE A 187 16.18 11.54 1.91
CA PHE A 187 15.00 10.67 1.88
C PHE A 187 15.18 9.44 0.97
N ASN A 188 15.82 9.61 -0.19
CA ASN A 188 16.01 8.50 -1.12
C ASN A 188 17.04 7.51 -0.58
N ASP A 189 18.12 8.02 0.04
CA ASP A 189 19.11 7.16 0.70
C ASP A 189 18.48 6.40 1.88
N MET A 190 17.61 7.06 2.67
CA MET A 190 16.85 6.40 3.74
C MET A 190 15.94 5.32 3.18
N LYS A 191 15.21 5.62 2.11
CA LYS A 191 14.36 4.64 1.43
C LYS A 191 15.17 3.45 0.90
N ASP A 192 16.30 3.70 0.25
CA ASP A 192 17.19 2.66 -0.28
C ASP A 192 17.75 1.78 0.84
N TYR A 193 18.11 2.37 1.99
CA TYR A 193 18.52 1.62 3.17
C TYR A 193 17.46 0.57 3.55
N PHE A 194 16.18 0.94 3.66
CA PHE A 194 15.13 -0.02 4.00
C PHE A 194 14.75 -0.98 2.86
N ASP A 195 14.93 -0.58 1.59
CA ASP A 195 14.70 -1.45 0.43
C ASP A 195 15.78 -2.55 0.29
N THR A 196 16.96 -2.32 0.87
CA THR A 196 18.15 -3.19 0.76
C THR A 196 18.55 -3.86 2.07
N HIS A 197 17.99 -3.47 3.22
CA HIS A 197 18.33 -4.06 4.52
C HIS A 197 17.21 -4.94 5.10
N ALA A 198 17.64 -5.99 5.78
CA ALA A 198 16.77 -6.80 6.63
C ALA A 198 17.37 -6.87 8.04
N PHE A 199 16.53 -7.08 9.05
CA PHE A 199 16.93 -6.98 10.45
C PHE A 199 16.86 -8.34 11.11
N PHE A 200 17.98 -8.79 11.69
CA PHE A 200 17.97 -9.97 12.54
C PHE A 200 17.18 -9.67 13.82
N CYS A 201 16.21 -10.50 14.13
CA CYS A 201 15.25 -10.33 15.21
C CYS A 201 15.43 -11.35 16.33
N GLY A 202 16.27 -12.37 16.11
CA GLY A 202 16.59 -13.41 17.08
C GLY A 202 16.57 -14.81 16.50
N ILE A 203 16.64 -15.78 17.39
CA ILE A 203 16.50 -17.21 17.07
C ILE A 203 15.15 -17.68 17.60
N SER A 204 14.38 -18.33 16.74
CA SER A 204 13.07 -18.85 17.14
C SER A 204 13.23 -20.04 18.09
N LYS A 205 12.43 -20.08 19.16
CA LYS A 205 12.36 -21.26 20.04
C LYS A 205 11.60 -22.43 19.40
N HIS A 206 10.88 -22.18 18.31
CA HIS A 206 9.97 -23.13 17.68
C HIS A 206 10.39 -23.52 16.26
N SER A 207 11.53 -23.00 15.79
CA SER A 207 12.01 -23.21 14.42
C SER A 207 13.54 -23.11 14.39
N TYR A 208 14.16 -23.94 13.55
CA TYR A 208 15.60 -23.87 13.26
C TYR A 208 15.97 -22.72 12.30
N ARG A 209 15.02 -21.83 11.98
CA ARG A 209 15.25 -20.65 11.14
C ARG A 209 15.46 -19.42 12.00
N PRO A 210 16.46 -18.57 11.69
CA PRO A 210 16.59 -17.29 12.36
C PRO A 210 15.37 -16.42 12.05
N GLU A 211 14.99 -15.62 13.02
CA GLU A 211 13.96 -14.61 12.84
C GLU A 211 14.60 -13.41 12.16
N ILE A 212 14.31 -13.17 10.90
CA ILE A 212 14.79 -12.01 10.15
C ILE A 212 13.59 -11.34 9.48
N LYS A 213 13.53 -10.02 9.57
CA LYS A 213 12.39 -9.24 9.05
C LYS A 213 12.85 -8.14 8.12
N VAL A 214 12.03 -7.88 7.10
CA VAL A 214 12.14 -6.67 6.28
C VAL A 214 11.18 -5.64 6.85
N VAL A 215 11.73 -4.48 7.22
CA VAL A 215 10.94 -3.34 7.71
C VAL A 215 10.36 -2.62 6.51
N THR A 216 9.05 -2.43 6.51
CA THR A 216 8.33 -1.71 5.44
C THR A 216 7.88 -0.37 5.99
N ALA A 217 8.82 0.57 6.09
CA ALA A 217 8.57 1.90 6.63
C ALA A 217 7.61 2.69 5.74
N THR A 218 6.69 3.43 6.36
CA THR A 218 5.88 4.42 5.63
C THR A 218 6.73 5.63 5.28
N ARG A 219 6.27 6.46 4.36
CA ARG A 219 6.96 7.72 3.99
C ARG A 219 7.15 8.65 5.18
N LEU A 220 6.16 8.71 6.07
CA LEU A 220 6.26 9.50 7.29
C LEU A 220 7.37 9.00 8.21
N VAL A 221 7.49 7.69 8.38
CA VAL A 221 8.58 7.07 9.15
C VAL A 221 9.92 7.41 8.50
N LEU A 222 10.07 7.22 7.20
CA LEU A 222 11.31 7.53 6.48
C LEU A 222 11.69 9.00 6.64
N ALA A 223 10.73 9.91 6.49
CA ALA A 223 10.94 11.34 6.68
C ALA A 223 11.35 11.70 8.11
N ALA A 224 10.67 11.14 9.12
CA ALA A 224 11.01 11.34 10.53
C ALA A 224 12.41 10.80 10.87
N LEU A 225 12.82 9.68 10.26
CA LEU A 225 14.16 9.12 10.43
C LEU A 225 15.25 10.00 9.82
N CYS A 226 14.98 10.69 8.71
CA CYS A 226 15.93 11.63 8.09
C CYS A 226 16.24 12.84 8.99
N GLU A 227 15.28 13.21 9.85
CA GLU A 227 15.41 14.32 10.80
C GLU A 227 15.93 13.87 12.18
N ALA A 228 15.87 12.57 12.50
CA ALA A 228 16.22 12.04 13.82
C ALA A 228 17.75 11.93 14.00
N THR A 229 18.33 12.85 14.76
CA THR A 229 19.79 12.86 15.05
C THR A 229 20.18 12.03 16.26
N GLU A 230 19.23 11.74 17.16
CA GLU A 230 19.49 11.02 18.41
C GLU A 230 19.12 9.52 18.28
N PRO A 231 20.01 8.59 18.65
CA PRO A 231 19.72 7.15 18.57
C PRO A 231 18.46 6.72 19.34
N LYS A 232 18.11 7.42 20.41
CA LYS A 232 16.88 7.14 21.18
C LYS A 232 15.61 7.39 20.37
N ASP A 233 15.60 8.43 19.53
CA ASP A 233 14.43 8.83 18.74
C ASP A 233 14.31 7.90 17.53
N ILE A 234 15.43 7.52 16.90
CA ILE A 234 15.48 6.50 15.86
C ILE A 234 14.95 5.17 16.39
N ALA A 235 15.45 4.70 17.54
CA ALA A 235 14.99 3.47 18.16
C ALA A 235 13.50 3.52 18.51
N TYR A 236 13.02 4.68 18.97
CA TYR A 236 11.61 4.90 19.23
C TYR A 236 10.79 4.78 17.95
N ILE A 237 11.15 5.48 16.88
CA ILE A 237 10.47 5.43 15.57
C ILE A 237 10.44 3.99 15.05
N LEU A 238 11.58 3.28 15.07
CA LEU A 238 11.70 1.89 14.61
C LEU A 238 10.71 0.95 15.33
N SER A 239 10.42 1.20 16.61
CA SER A 239 9.49 0.36 17.38
C SER A 239 8.03 0.44 16.91
N TYR A 240 7.68 1.45 16.10
CA TYR A 240 6.35 1.66 15.51
C TYR A 240 6.31 1.31 14.01
N THR A 241 7.38 0.74 13.46
CA THR A 241 7.41 0.39 12.04
C THR A 241 6.73 -0.94 11.76
N GLY A 242 6.09 -1.07 10.59
CA GLY A 242 5.60 -2.35 10.11
C GLY A 242 6.76 -3.24 9.66
N GLY A 243 6.59 -4.55 9.77
CA GLY A 243 7.55 -5.52 9.24
C GLY A 243 6.87 -6.76 8.72
N SER A 244 7.43 -7.33 7.67
CA SER A 244 6.93 -8.56 7.05
C SER A 244 7.98 -9.67 7.05
N TRP A 245 7.50 -10.90 7.12
CA TRP A 245 8.29 -12.10 6.88
C TRP A 245 8.34 -12.32 5.38
N THR A 246 9.35 -11.78 4.71
CA THR A 246 9.56 -12.08 3.28
C THR A 246 10.57 -13.20 3.13
N GLY A 247 10.47 -13.96 2.04
CA GLY A 247 11.57 -14.83 1.62
C GLY A 247 12.81 -13.98 1.38
N LEU A 248 13.76 -14.05 2.31
CA LEU A 248 15.05 -13.40 2.16
C LEU A 248 15.70 -13.94 0.90
N ASN A 249 15.96 -13.03 -0.03
CA ASN A 249 16.79 -13.32 -1.19
C ASN A 249 18.13 -12.59 -1.02
N SER A 250 19.07 -12.90 -1.90
CA SER A 250 20.44 -12.39 -1.85
C SER A 250 20.59 -10.87 -1.99
N LYS A 251 19.49 -10.14 -2.21
CA LYS A 251 19.52 -8.68 -2.36
C LYS A 251 19.62 -7.93 -1.03
N TYR A 252 19.29 -8.60 0.09
CA TYR A 252 19.26 -7.95 1.40
C TYR A 252 20.59 -8.07 2.14
N LYS A 253 21.08 -6.95 2.66
CA LYS A 253 22.10 -6.92 3.71
C LYS A 253 21.42 -7.09 5.06
N ILE A 254 21.84 -8.10 5.83
CA ILE A 254 21.25 -8.36 7.15
C ILE A 254 21.99 -7.53 8.20
N VAL A 255 21.24 -6.72 8.94
CA VAL A 255 21.71 -6.00 10.14
C VAL A 255 21.67 -6.97 11.32
N TYR A 256 22.82 -7.17 11.93
CA TYR A 256 23.02 -8.05 13.08
C TYR A 256 23.34 -7.25 14.36
N PRO A 257 23.16 -7.86 15.54
CA PRO A 257 23.70 -7.30 16.79
C PRO A 257 25.23 -7.11 16.69
N SER A 258 25.79 -6.26 17.55
CA SER A 258 27.25 -6.12 17.63
C SER A 258 27.92 -7.48 17.92
N ASN A 259 28.93 -7.84 17.14
CA ASN A 259 29.65 -9.13 17.17
C ASN A 259 28.83 -10.35 16.73
N TRP A 260 27.74 -10.14 16.00
CA TRP A 260 27.01 -11.19 15.31
C TRP A 260 27.18 -11.06 13.80
N ASP A 261 27.19 -12.20 13.14
CA ASP A 261 27.20 -12.32 11.69
C ASP A 261 26.45 -13.60 11.30
N PHE A 262 26.45 -13.89 9.99
CA PHE A 262 25.86 -15.13 9.47
C PHE A 262 26.47 -16.38 10.11
N ASN A 263 27.80 -16.43 10.29
CA ASN A 263 28.49 -17.61 10.80
C ASN A 263 28.09 -17.89 12.25
N ARG A 264 28.03 -16.86 13.09
CA ARG A 264 27.58 -16.99 14.46
C ARG A 264 26.13 -17.48 14.53
N VAL A 265 25.25 -16.96 13.67
CA VAL A 265 23.85 -17.45 13.60
C VAL A 265 23.80 -18.90 13.15
N PHE A 266 24.64 -19.30 12.19
CA PHE A 266 24.74 -20.68 11.73
C PHE A 266 25.23 -21.60 12.85
N ASP A 267 26.29 -21.24 13.57
CA ASP A 267 26.85 -22.04 14.67
C ASP A 267 25.83 -22.28 15.78
N GLU A 268 25.01 -21.28 16.11
CA GLU A 268 23.95 -21.38 17.14
C GLU A 268 22.76 -22.23 16.68
N LEU A 269 22.50 -22.33 15.37
CA LEU A 269 21.35 -23.05 14.80
C LEU A 269 21.70 -24.46 14.30
N SER A 270 22.97 -24.73 13.98
CA SER A 270 23.47 -25.99 13.43
C SER A 270 23.67 -27.06 14.51
N THR A 271 22.63 -27.34 15.30
CA THR A 271 22.65 -28.47 16.24
C THR A 271 22.67 -29.81 15.49
N PRO A 272 23.17 -30.91 16.09
CA PRO A 272 23.13 -32.23 15.46
C PRO A 272 21.72 -32.62 14.97
N GLU A 273 20.68 -32.26 15.72
CA GLU A 273 19.29 -32.51 15.36
C GLU A 273 18.85 -31.68 14.15
N ALA A 274 19.20 -30.39 14.13
CA ALA A 274 18.90 -29.51 13.01
C ALA A 274 19.61 -29.99 11.73
N MET A 275 20.87 -30.39 11.84
CA MET A 275 21.66 -30.92 10.73
C MET A 275 21.10 -32.24 10.21
N ALA A 276 20.62 -33.13 11.09
CA ALA A 276 19.96 -34.37 10.70
C ALA A 276 18.64 -34.11 9.92
N VAL A 277 17.87 -33.10 10.31
CA VAL A 277 16.67 -32.67 9.57
C VAL A 277 17.04 -32.14 8.18
N ILE A 278 18.06 -31.30 8.09
CA ILE A 278 18.56 -30.76 6.81
C ILE A 278 19.02 -31.89 5.89
N GLU A 279 19.80 -32.84 6.40
CA GLU A 279 20.30 -33.98 5.63
C GLU A 279 19.15 -34.84 5.09
N SER A 280 18.17 -35.16 5.94
CA SER A 280 16.97 -35.91 5.55
C SER A 280 16.20 -35.21 4.42
N GLU A 281 16.04 -33.88 4.52
CA GLU A 281 15.36 -33.07 3.52
C GLU A 281 16.16 -32.98 2.20
N MET A 282 17.49 -32.83 2.27
CA MET A 282 18.36 -32.86 1.10
C MET A 282 18.23 -34.20 0.36
N GLN A 283 18.25 -35.32 1.08
CA GLN A 283 18.04 -36.65 0.49
C GLN A 283 16.64 -36.77 -0.13
N ARG A 284 15.59 -36.22 0.52
CA ARG A 284 14.22 -36.19 -0.04
C ARG A 284 14.15 -35.39 -1.34
N LEU A 285 14.77 -34.21 -1.38
CA LEU A 285 14.80 -33.35 -2.57
C LEU A 285 15.60 -33.97 -3.71
N GLN A 286 16.72 -34.64 -3.41
CA GLN A 286 17.48 -35.40 -4.40
C GLN A 286 16.64 -36.50 -5.05
N ARG A 287 15.88 -37.26 -4.24
CA ARG A 287 14.95 -38.30 -4.74
C ARG A 287 13.86 -37.71 -5.64
N LEU A 288 13.29 -36.57 -5.28
CA LEU A 288 12.24 -35.91 -6.07
C LEU A 288 12.77 -35.33 -7.39
N ASN A 289 13.97 -34.77 -7.40
CA ASN A 289 14.57 -34.19 -8.61
C ASN A 289 15.11 -35.27 -9.57
N THR A 290 15.45 -36.46 -9.08
CA THR A 290 15.80 -37.59 -9.95
C THR A 290 14.57 -38.17 -10.68
N HIS A 291 13.36 -38.07 -10.12
CA HIS A 291 12.12 -38.52 -10.79
C HIS A 291 11.55 -37.51 -11.81
N LYS A 292 12.07 -36.29 -11.90
CA LYS A 292 11.68 -35.31 -12.94
C LYS A 292 12.52 -35.41 -14.22
N ARG A 293 13.54 -36.26 -14.25
CA ARG A 293 14.46 -36.46 -15.39
C ARG A 293 14.30 -37.83 -16.07
N SER A 294 13.28 -38.60 -15.70
CA SER A 294 12.83 -39.83 -16.38
C SER A 294 11.49 -39.59 -17.03
#